data_AF-A0A5P8P1P4-F1
#
_entry.id   AF-A0A5P8P1P4-F1
#
_cell.length_a   1.000
_cell.length_b   1.000
_cell.length_c   1.000
_cell.angle_alpha   90.00
_cell.angle_beta   90.00
_cell.angle_gamma   90.00
#
_symmetry.space_group_name_H-M   'P 1'
#
loop_
_entity.id
_entity.type
_entity.pdbx_description
1 polymer ?
#
loop_
_entity_poly.entity_id
_entity_poly.type
_entity_poly.pdbx_seq_one_letter_code
_entity_poly.pdbx_strand_id
1 'polypeptide(L)'
;MKKLTAVIVIAITLLLSGCSSKVLGEPKARYKPTYVDKIPESELAYLKLANGVGIWSVDGKRIVSAARLMFGNGDDSVKIKEGPHNFRLRYKKTDFTLGTAHYEKGHEYFLDYVANSSSISFWVKDMTTNKVILGKEIKDEED
;
A
#
# COMPACT_ATOMS: atom_id res chain seq x y z
N MET A 1 -36.39 51.05 17.18
CA MET A 1 -34.92 51.08 17.12
C MET A 1 -34.38 49.82 17.80
N LYS A 2 -33.95 48.81 17.02
CA LYS A 2 -33.40 47.56 17.56
C LYS A 2 -31.90 47.78 17.84
N LYS A 3 -31.50 47.77 19.12
CA LYS A 3 -30.09 47.71 19.53
C LYS A 3 -29.69 46.24 19.57
N LEU A 4 -28.86 45.82 18.63
CA LEU A 4 -28.23 44.50 18.62
C LEU A 4 -26.83 44.64 19.23
N THR A 5 -26.66 44.03 20.40
CA THR A 5 -25.38 43.80 21.05
C THR A 5 -24.62 42.74 20.25
N ALA A 6 -23.47 43.10 19.69
CA ALA A 6 -22.53 42.13 19.14
C ALA A 6 -21.37 41.99 20.13
N VAL A 7 -21.36 40.86 20.86
CA VAL A 7 -20.21 40.42 21.64
C VAL A 7 -19.21 39.83 20.65
N ILE A 8 -18.07 40.50 20.47
CA ILE A 8 -16.96 39.98 19.67
C ILE A 8 -16.14 39.06 20.59
N VAL A 9 -16.33 37.75 20.44
CA VAL A 9 -15.40 36.76 20.99
C VAL A 9 -14.32 36.52 19.93
N ILE A 10 -13.15 37.14 20.12
CA ILE A 10 -11.96 36.81 19.33
C ILE A 10 -11.41 35.50 19.90
N ALA A 11 -11.83 34.37 19.32
CA ALA A 11 -11.12 33.12 19.49
C ALA A 11 -9.85 33.19 18.64
N ILE A 12 -8.71 33.44 19.27
CA ILE A 12 -7.40 33.23 18.65
C ILE A 12 -7.22 31.72 18.52
N THR A 13 -7.72 31.14 17.44
CA THR A 13 -7.27 29.80 17.03
C THR A 13 -5.88 29.96 16.44
N LEU A 14 -4.87 29.60 17.24
CA LEU A 14 -3.54 29.25 16.77
C LEU A 14 -3.70 28.16 15.69
N LEU A 15 -3.74 28.55 14.42
CA LEU A 15 -3.53 27.65 13.30
C LEU A 15 -2.05 27.26 13.34
N LEU A 16 -1.74 26.25 14.16
CA LEU A 16 -0.62 25.36 13.88
C LEU A 16 -1.00 24.65 12.59
N SER A 17 -0.68 25.27 11.46
CA SER A 17 -0.59 24.63 10.14
C SER A 17 0.55 23.61 10.21
N GLY A 18 0.31 22.53 10.94
CA GLY A 18 1.06 21.29 10.77
C GLY A 18 0.65 20.74 9.43
N CYS A 19 1.47 20.99 8.40
CA CYS A 19 1.38 20.25 7.15
C CYS A 19 1.30 18.77 7.51
N SER A 20 0.13 18.15 7.32
CA SER A 20 0.02 16.69 7.40
C SER A 20 0.67 16.16 6.13
N SER A 21 2.01 16.11 6.12
CA SER A 21 2.80 15.65 4.98
C SER A 21 2.27 14.27 4.54
N LYS A 22 1.76 14.20 3.31
CA LYS A 22 1.45 12.94 2.65
C LYS A 22 2.79 12.26 2.33
N VAL A 23 2.87 10.96 2.57
CA VAL A 23 4.02 10.15 2.20
C VAL A 23 3.57 9.17 1.14
N LEU A 24 4.13 9.30 -0.06
CA LEU A 24 4.00 8.32 -1.12
C LEU A 24 4.93 7.14 -0.89
N GLY A 25 4.51 5.97 -1.36
CA GLY A 25 5.40 4.83 -1.47
C GLY A 25 6.45 5.06 -2.55
N GLU A 26 7.66 4.57 -2.29
CA GLU A 26 8.76 4.63 -3.25
C GLU A 26 9.16 3.22 -3.69
N PRO A 27 9.47 2.98 -4.97
CA PRO A 27 9.99 1.69 -5.39
C PRO A 27 11.36 1.41 -4.75
N LYS A 28 11.62 0.15 -4.44
CA LYS A 28 12.94 -0.29 -3.98
C LYS A 28 13.93 -0.40 -5.13
N ALA A 29 15.20 -0.12 -4.85
CA ALA A 29 16.29 -0.29 -5.80
C ALA A 29 16.48 -1.77 -6.23
N ARG A 30 16.19 -2.71 -5.33
CA ARG A 30 16.26 -4.16 -5.60
C ARG A 30 15.15 -4.89 -4.87
N TYR A 31 14.62 -5.91 -5.53
CA TYR A 31 13.58 -6.80 -5.02
C TYR A 31 14.10 -8.23 -4.96
N LYS A 32 13.57 -9.03 -4.02
CA LYS A 32 13.90 -10.47 -3.90
C LYS A 32 12.60 -11.29 -3.90
N PRO A 33 12.10 -11.72 -5.07
CA PRO A 33 10.84 -12.43 -5.17
C PRO A 33 10.83 -13.71 -4.36
N THR A 34 9.82 -13.89 -3.52
CA THR A 34 9.47 -15.20 -2.96
C THR A 34 8.44 -15.90 -3.85
N TYR A 35 8.59 -17.21 -4.05
CA TYR A 35 7.62 -18.03 -4.77
C TYR A 35 6.56 -18.59 -3.82
N VAL A 36 5.29 -18.51 -4.20
CA VAL A 36 4.18 -19.08 -3.41
C VAL A 36 3.87 -20.52 -3.80
N ASP A 37 4.03 -20.83 -5.08
CA ASP A 37 3.68 -22.10 -5.72
C ASP A 37 4.84 -22.69 -6.55
N LYS A 38 4.78 -24.00 -6.81
CA LYS A 38 5.74 -24.72 -7.65
C LYS A 38 5.25 -24.80 -9.11
N ILE A 39 5.25 -23.67 -9.80
CA ILE A 39 4.87 -23.56 -11.21
C ILE A 39 6.00 -22.92 -12.03
N PRO A 40 6.06 -23.16 -13.36
CA PRO A 40 7.08 -22.56 -14.22
C PRO A 40 7.11 -21.04 -14.12
N GLU A 41 8.30 -20.45 -14.19
CA GLU A 41 8.45 -18.99 -14.03
C GLU A 41 7.71 -18.20 -15.11
N SER A 42 7.59 -18.77 -16.32
CA SER A 42 6.82 -18.19 -17.43
C SER A 42 5.31 -18.11 -17.19
N GLU A 43 4.80 -18.80 -16.17
CA GLU A 43 3.38 -18.84 -15.82
C GLU A 43 3.05 -17.97 -14.59
N LEU A 44 4.04 -17.20 -14.10
CA LEU A 44 3.90 -16.38 -12.91
C LEU A 44 3.64 -14.92 -13.23
N ALA A 45 2.80 -14.29 -12.42
CA ALA A 45 2.73 -12.86 -12.24
C ALA A 45 3.74 -12.42 -11.17
N TYR A 46 4.24 -11.18 -11.28
CA TYR A 46 5.19 -10.63 -10.33
C TYR A 46 4.66 -9.37 -9.64
N LEU A 47 4.47 -9.43 -8.33
CA LEU A 47 4.04 -8.28 -7.52
C LEU A 47 5.22 -7.70 -6.74
N LYS A 48 5.52 -6.41 -6.96
CA LYS A 48 6.52 -5.61 -6.24
C LYS A 48 5.83 -4.62 -5.30
N LEU A 49 6.43 -4.34 -4.15
CA LEU A 49 5.87 -3.41 -3.16
C LEU A 49 6.71 -2.15 -3.00
N ALA A 50 6.04 -1.03 -2.78
CA ALA A 50 6.67 0.18 -2.29
C ALA A 50 7.42 -0.05 -0.96
N ASN A 51 8.45 0.78 -0.75
CA ASN A 51 9.32 0.71 0.41
C ASN A 51 8.56 0.96 1.71
N GLY A 52 8.94 0.23 2.76
CA GLY A 52 8.27 0.26 4.06
C GLY A 52 7.04 -0.65 4.17
N VAL A 53 6.59 -1.27 3.07
CA VAL A 53 5.53 -2.29 3.06
C VAL A 53 6.15 -3.67 2.86
N GLY A 54 5.57 -4.69 3.50
CA GLY A 54 5.95 -6.08 3.26
C GLY A 54 4.77 -7.05 3.30
N ILE A 55 4.81 -8.10 2.49
CA ILE A 55 3.82 -9.18 2.42
C ILE A 55 4.14 -10.24 3.48
N TRP A 56 3.11 -10.70 4.18
CA TRP A 56 3.19 -11.75 5.21
C TRP A 56 2.49 -13.04 4.80
N SER A 57 1.36 -12.92 4.12
CA SER A 57 0.61 -14.06 3.61
C SER A 57 -0.03 -13.74 2.27
N VAL A 58 -0.17 -14.79 1.46
CA VAL A 58 -0.90 -14.80 0.19
C VAL A 58 -1.99 -15.86 0.33
N ASP A 59 -3.24 -15.50 0.04
CA ASP A 59 -4.41 -16.39 0.16
C ASP A 59 -4.52 -17.10 1.52
N GLY A 60 -4.20 -16.36 2.59
CA GLY A 60 -4.18 -16.89 3.96
C GLY A 60 -2.98 -17.80 4.30
N LYS A 61 -2.15 -18.20 3.33
CA LYS A 61 -0.93 -18.96 3.55
C LYS A 61 0.24 -18.03 3.88
N ARG A 62 0.88 -18.25 5.04
CA ARG A 62 2.08 -17.51 5.44
C ARG A 62 3.24 -17.80 4.48
N ILE A 63 3.88 -16.75 3.96
CA ILE A 63 5.04 -16.86 3.05
C ILE A 63 6.37 -16.47 3.70
N VAL A 64 6.35 -15.81 4.86
CA VAL A 64 7.55 -15.42 5.63
C VAL A 64 7.82 -16.35 6.81
N SER A 65 9.08 -16.47 7.20
CA SER A 65 9.48 -17.26 8.39
C SER A 65 9.04 -16.58 9.70
N ALA A 66 8.92 -17.37 10.77
CA ALA A 66 8.60 -16.83 12.10
C ALA A 66 9.64 -15.79 12.58
N ALA A 67 10.92 -15.99 12.27
CA ALA A 67 11.97 -15.01 12.56
C ALA A 67 11.72 -13.68 11.85
N ARG A 68 11.37 -13.72 10.55
CA ARG A 68 11.03 -12.53 9.79
C ARG A 68 9.84 -11.78 10.37
N LEU A 69 8.81 -12.50 10.82
CA LEU A 69 7.67 -11.89 11.54
C LEU A 69 8.09 -11.17 12.82
N MET A 70 8.96 -11.80 13.64
CA MET A 70 9.45 -11.21 14.89
C MET A 70 10.23 -9.92 14.66
N PHE A 71 11.02 -9.87 13.60
CA PHE A 71 11.77 -8.66 13.22
C PHE A 71 10.94 -7.66 12.39
N GLY A 72 9.64 -7.94 12.15
CA GLY A 72 8.75 -7.07 11.39
C GLY A 72 9.04 -7.00 9.89
N ASN A 73 9.84 -7.93 9.36
CA ASN A 73 10.28 -7.94 7.97
C ASN A 73 9.35 -8.82 7.14
N GLY A 74 8.49 -8.20 6.32
CA GLY A 74 7.74 -8.90 5.27
C GLY A 74 8.56 -9.12 4.01
N ASP A 75 8.02 -9.86 3.06
CA ASP A 75 8.59 -9.97 1.71
C ASP A 75 8.26 -8.71 0.90
N ASP A 76 9.23 -8.22 0.14
CA ASP A 76 9.09 -6.99 -0.64
C ASP A 76 8.52 -7.21 -2.05
N SER A 77 8.41 -8.47 -2.42
CA SER A 77 7.94 -8.89 -3.71
C SER A 77 7.60 -10.38 -3.69
N VAL A 78 6.69 -10.79 -4.56
CA VAL A 78 6.20 -12.16 -4.61
C VAL A 78 5.85 -12.57 -6.03
N LYS A 79 6.11 -13.82 -6.37
CA LYS A 79 5.64 -14.46 -7.60
C LYS A 79 4.46 -15.36 -7.29
N ILE A 80 3.37 -15.13 -8.00
CA ILE A 80 2.07 -15.79 -7.83
C ILE A 80 1.56 -16.30 -9.16
N LYS A 81 0.69 -17.31 -9.12
CA LYS A 81 0.05 -17.84 -10.33
C LYS A 81 -0.94 -16.83 -10.92
N GLU A 82 -1.36 -17.10 -12.14
CA GLU A 82 -2.51 -16.43 -12.73
C GLU A 82 -3.79 -16.71 -11.92
N GLY A 83 -4.60 -15.68 -11.70
CA GLY A 83 -5.88 -15.79 -11.00
C GLY A 83 -6.11 -14.76 -9.90
N PRO A 84 -7.20 -14.92 -9.13
CA PRO A 84 -7.53 -14.05 -8.02
C PRO A 84 -6.66 -14.37 -6.79
N HIS A 85 -6.05 -13.34 -6.22
CA HIS A 85 -5.23 -13.44 -5.00
C HIS A 85 -5.55 -12.34 -4.00
N ASN A 86 -5.43 -12.64 -2.70
CA ASN A 86 -5.47 -11.65 -1.62
C ASN A 86 -4.16 -11.68 -0.81
N PHE A 87 -3.86 -10.56 -0.15
CA PHE A 87 -2.60 -10.37 0.55
C PHE A 87 -2.83 -9.83 1.95
N ARG A 88 -2.02 -10.28 2.91
CA ARG A 88 -1.83 -9.57 4.18
C ARG A 88 -0.49 -8.86 4.14
N LEU A 89 -0.54 -7.56 4.37
CA LEU A 89 0.58 -6.63 4.32
C LEU A 89 0.85 -6.09 5.72
N ARG A 90 2.07 -5.60 5.93
CA ARG A 90 2.44 -4.81 7.09
C ARG A 90 3.08 -3.51 6.68
N TYR A 91 2.65 -2.40 7.29
CA TYR A 91 3.27 -1.08 7.21
C TYR A 91 3.38 -0.49 8.61
N LYS A 92 4.57 -0.03 9.02
CA LYS A 92 4.84 0.57 10.35
C LYS A 92 4.21 -0.20 11.53
N LYS A 93 4.30 -1.54 11.52
CA LYS A 93 3.73 -2.47 12.53
C LYS A 93 2.20 -2.63 12.51
N THR A 94 1.50 -1.99 11.59
CA THR A 94 0.06 -2.20 11.37
C THR A 94 -0.15 -3.21 10.24
N ASP A 95 -1.05 -4.17 10.47
CA ASP A 95 -1.41 -5.18 9.48
C ASP A 95 -2.62 -4.73 8.66
N PHE A 96 -2.54 -4.95 7.35
CA PHE A 96 -3.60 -4.62 6.41
C PHE A 96 -3.95 -5.85 5.59
N THR A 97 -5.24 -6.09 5.40
CA THR A 97 -5.70 -7.04 4.38
C THR A 97 -6.00 -6.27 3.13
N LEU A 98 -5.26 -6.60 2.06
CA LEU A 98 -5.54 -6.12 0.73
C LEU A 98 -6.73 -6.91 0.16
N GLY A 99 -7.62 -6.23 -0.56
CA GLY A 99 -8.71 -6.88 -1.28
C GLY A 99 -8.21 -7.90 -2.32
N THR A 100 -9.13 -8.71 -2.84
CA THR A 100 -8.81 -9.67 -3.90
C THR A 100 -8.63 -8.93 -5.23
N ALA A 101 -7.53 -9.22 -5.93
CA ALA A 101 -7.26 -8.73 -7.27
C ALA A 101 -6.92 -9.89 -8.21
N HIS A 102 -7.15 -9.72 -9.52
CA HIS A 102 -6.82 -10.72 -10.53
C HIS A 102 -5.47 -10.43 -11.16
N TYR A 103 -4.61 -11.44 -11.23
CA TYR A 103 -3.25 -11.34 -11.74
C TYR A 103 -3.09 -12.21 -12.99
N GLU A 104 -2.41 -11.68 -14.00
CA GLU A 104 -2.18 -12.32 -15.29
C GLU A 104 -0.72 -12.80 -15.37
N LYS A 105 -0.52 -14.00 -15.93
CA LYS A 105 0.84 -14.55 -16.08
C LYS A 105 1.70 -13.66 -16.97
N GLY A 106 2.98 -13.52 -16.62
CA GLY A 106 3.93 -12.68 -17.34
C GLY A 106 3.76 -11.18 -17.09
N HIS A 107 2.78 -10.75 -16.28
CA HIS A 107 2.60 -9.35 -15.93
C HIS A 107 3.39 -8.98 -14.69
N GLU A 108 3.82 -7.72 -14.66
CA GLU A 108 4.45 -7.12 -13.50
C GLU A 108 3.50 -6.10 -12.87
N TYR A 109 3.38 -6.16 -11.54
CA TYR A 109 2.50 -5.32 -10.75
C TYR A 109 3.28 -4.57 -9.70
N PHE A 110 2.83 -3.35 -9.39
CA PHE A 110 3.35 -2.56 -8.30
C PHE A 110 2.23 -2.22 -7.31
N LEU A 111 2.46 -2.56 -6.04
CA LEU A 111 1.64 -2.13 -4.93
C LEU A 111 2.26 -0.89 -4.31
N ASP A 112 1.49 0.18 -4.34
CA ASP A 112 1.90 1.49 -3.84
C ASP A 112 0.91 1.98 -2.78
N TYR A 113 1.28 3.06 -2.09
CA TYR A 113 0.47 3.64 -1.03
C TYR A 113 0.64 5.15 -0.88
N VAL A 114 -0.38 5.77 -0.27
CA VAL A 114 -0.29 7.09 0.36
C VAL A 114 -0.61 6.92 1.81
N ALA A 115 0.27 7.41 2.69
CA ALA A 115 0.01 7.53 4.12
C ALA A 115 -0.10 9.00 4.51
N ASN A 116 -1.05 9.31 5.39
CA ASN A 116 -1.12 10.58 6.11
C ASN A 116 -1.20 10.30 7.62
N SER A 117 -1.46 11.33 8.42
CA SER A 117 -1.51 11.23 9.89
C SER A 117 -2.61 10.30 10.42
N SER A 118 -3.67 10.03 9.64
CA SER A 118 -4.86 9.31 10.11
C SER A 118 -5.20 8.06 9.29
N SER A 119 -4.62 7.89 8.11
CA SER A 119 -5.02 6.85 7.17
C SER A 119 -3.88 6.43 6.25
N ILE A 120 -4.01 5.23 5.72
CA ILE A 120 -3.19 4.73 4.62
C ILE A 120 -4.11 4.13 3.56
N SER A 121 -3.84 4.47 2.32
CA SER A 121 -4.55 3.98 1.14
C SER A 121 -3.57 3.22 0.28
N PHE A 122 -3.95 2.02 -0.16
CA PHE A 122 -3.16 1.17 -1.04
C PHE A 122 -3.83 1.01 -2.39
N TRP A 123 -3.03 0.84 -3.44
CA TRP A 123 -3.50 0.41 -4.75
C TRP A 123 -2.50 -0.53 -5.41
N VAL A 124 -2.99 -1.32 -6.37
CA VAL A 124 -2.16 -2.20 -7.19
C VAL A 124 -2.32 -1.79 -8.64
N LYS A 125 -1.20 -1.55 -9.31
CA LYS A 125 -1.13 -1.18 -10.71
C LYS A 125 -0.41 -2.27 -11.50
N ASP A 126 -1.04 -2.71 -12.58
CA ASP A 126 -0.39 -3.48 -13.63
C ASP A 126 0.54 -2.55 -14.41
N MET A 127 1.83 -2.82 -14.32
CA MET A 127 2.88 -2.04 -14.97
C MET A 127 3.06 -2.43 -16.45
N THR A 128 2.60 -3.62 -16.84
CA THR A 128 2.59 -4.09 -18.23
C THR A 128 1.51 -3.37 -19.03
N THR A 129 0.31 -3.22 -18.46
CA THR A 129 -0.84 -2.58 -19.14
C THR A 129 -1.11 -1.14 -18.68
N ASN A 130 -0.38 -0.66 -17.67
CA ASN A 130 -0.54 0.65 -17.05
C ASN A 130 -1.95 0.90 -16.46
N LYS A 131 -2.58 -0.14 -15.90
CA LYS A 131 -3.94 -0.10 -15.34
C LYS A 131 -3.96 -0.39 -13.84
N VAL A 132 -4.79 0.33 -13.09
CA VAL A 132 -5.05 0.03 -11.67
C VAL A 132 -6.04 -1.14 -11.59
N ILE A 133 -5.63 -2.23 -10.94
CA ILE A 133 -6.45 -3.44 -10.79
C ILE A 133 -7.09 -3.56 -9.40
N LEU A 134 -6.62 -2.76 -8.44
CA LEU A 134 -7.17 -2.72 -7.10
C LEU A 134 -6.94 -1.34 -6.45
N GLY A 135 -7.96 -0.83 -5.76
CA GLY A 135 -7.90 0.47 -5.10
C GLY A 135 -8.05 1.63 -6.08
N LYS A 136 -7.54 2.80 -5.69
CA LYS A 136 -7.51 4.02 -6.51
C LYS A 136 -6.11 4.60 -6.43
N GLU A 137 -5.47 4.78 -7.58
CA GLU A 137 -4.18 5.48 -7.66
C GLU A 137 -4.37 6.92 -7.18
N ILE A 138 -3.57 7.32 -6.20
CA ILE A 138 -3.53 8.68 -5.68
C ILE A 138 -2.20 9.25 -6.17
N LYS A 139 -2.28 10.37 -6.89
CA LYS A 139 -1.11 11.12 -7.32
C LYS A 139 -0.96 12.29 -6.36
N ASP A 140 0.29 12.69 -6.12
CA ASP A 140 0.52 14.02 -5.55
C ASP A 140 0.09 15.04 -6.60
N GLU A 141 -1.14 15.54 -6.45
CA GLU A 141 -1.45 16.87 -6.97
C GLU A 141 -0.73 17.84 -6.04
N GLU A 142 0.31 18.50 -6.55
CA GLU A 142 0.85 19.70 -5.94
C GLU A 142 -0.29 20.71 -5.83
N ASP A 143 -0.79 20.94 -4.61
CA ASP A 143 -1.62 22.11 -4.30
C ASP A 143 -0.77 23.39 -4.33
#